data_AF-A0A0F2SJQ7-F1
#
_entry.id   AF-A0A0F2SJQ7-F1
#
_cell.length_a   1.000
_cell.length_b   1.000
_cell.length_c   1.000
_cell.angle_alpha   90.00
_cell.angle_beta   90.00
_cell.angle_gamma   90.00
#
_symmetry.space_group_name_H-M   'P 1'
#
loop_
_entity.id
_entity.type
_entity.pdbx_description
1 polymer ?
#
loop_
_entity_poly.entity_id
_entity_poly.type
_entity_poly.pdbx_seq_one_letter_code
_entity_poly.pdbx_strand_id
1 'polypeptide(L)'
;MPDTNKKVFVCEADAQEEWKRFCKSHKKSLYLYDVSFVETTQEKRPRGNPGKNPKKPQIISQWSLRIQVTGEAVAAMTKFQHSEECFVLITNVSPKECEMRDVLGLYKNQMVVEMDFRLLKEPCIASVIYLKTPERIQSLAMLLHVSLLVRAMIQYKL
;
A
#
# COMPACT_ATOMS: atom_id res chain seq x y z
N MET A 1 3.89 3.46 -11.56
CA MET A 1 3.83 4.40 -12.70
C MET A 1 2.67 3.98 -13.58
N PRO A 2 1.80 4.90 -14.02
CA PRO A 2 0.58 4.51 -14.74
C PRO A 2 0.95 3.86 -16.08
N ASP A 3 0.37 2.69 -16.37
CA ASP A 3 0.62 1.89 -17.59
C ASP A 3 0.34 2.64 -18.90
N THR A 4 -0.35 3.79 -18.82
CA THR A 4 -0.60 4.72 -19.92
C THR A 4 0.68 5.27 -20.57
N ASN A 5 1.80 5.36 -19.83
CA ASN A 5 3.07 5.84 -20.41
C ASN A 5 3.71 4.86 -21.41
N LYS A 6 3.23 3.61 -21.48
CA LYS A 6 3.71 2.59 -22.42
C LYS A 6 2.85 2.50 -23.68
N LYS A 7 1.69 3.17 -23.72
CA LYS A 7 0.79 3.12 -24.87
C LYS A 7 1.32 4.01 -26.00
N VAL A 8 1.23 3.48 -27.22
CA VAL A 8 1.65 4.16 -28.44
C VAL A 8 0.43 4.32 -29.35
N PHE A 9 0.31 5.50 -29.94
CA PHE A 9 -0.82 5.94 -30.75
C PHE A 9 -0.36 6.28 -32.17
N VAL A 10 -1.27 6.10 -33.13
CA VAL A 10 -0.99 6.39 -34.54
C VAL A 10 -1.10 7.89 -34.82
N CYS A 11 -1.94 8.60 -34.08
CA CYS A 11 -2.09 10.04 -34.21
C CYS A 11 -2.08 10.76 -32.86
N GLU A 12 -1.80 12.06 -32.89
CA GLU A 12 -1.84 12.92 -31.70
C GLU A 12 -3.25 12.99 -31.10
N ALA A 13 -4.30 13.01 -31.93
CA ALA A 13 -5.67 13.10 -31.47
C ALA A 13 -6.07 11.91 -30.58
N ASP A 14 -5.65 10.69 -30.92
CA ASP A 14 -5.86 9.49 -30.10
C ASP A 14 -5.14 9.61 -28.75
N ALA A 15 -3.92 10.14 -28.75
CA ALA A 15 -3.17 10.36 -27.53
C ALA A 15 -3.87 11.40 -26.62
N GLN A 16 -4.40 12.49 -27.20
CA GLN A 16 -5.17 13.48 -26.46
C GLN A 16 -6.50 12.91 -25.91
N GLU A 17 -7.16 12.02 -26.63
CA GLU A 17 -8.37 11.35 -26.14
C GLU A 17 -8.06 10.44 -24.94
N GLU A 18 -6.96 9.70 -24.99
CA GLU A 18 -6.52 8.87 -23.85
C GLU A 18 -6.11 9.71 -22.65
N TRP A 19 -5.55 10.91 -22.84
CA TRP A 19 -5.35 11.87 -21.75
C TRP A 19 -6.67 12.28 -21.10
N LYS A 20 -7.71 12.59 -21.90
CA LYS A 20 -9.04 12.91 -21.38
C LYS A 20 -9.64 11.74 -20.58
N ARG A 21 -9.46 10.50 -21.05
CA ARG A 21 -9.88 9.28 -20.34
C ARG A 21 -9.12 9.10 -19.02
N PHE A 22 -7.82 9.38 -19.01
CA PHE A 22 -7.00 9.37 -17.80
C PHE A 22 -7.49 10.40 -16.79
N CYS A 23 -7.70 11.66 -17.18
CA CYS A 23 -8.23 12.71 -16.31
C CYS A 23 -9.61 12.36 -15.73
N LYS A 24 -10.48 11.73 -16.54
CA LYS A 24 -11.81 11.32 -16.08
C LYS A 24 -11.76 10.22 -15.04
N SER A 25 -10.92 9.21 -15.24
CA SER A 25 -10.73 8.11 -14.27
C SER A 25 -10.01 8.56 -12.99
N HIS A 26 -9.10 9.54 -13.10
CA HIS A 26 -8.29 10.05 -11.98
C HIS A 26 -8.84 11.36 -11.39
N LYS A 27 -10.14 11.65 -11.58
CA LYS A 27 -10.77 12.88 -11.06
C LYS A 27 -10.71 13.01 -9.52
N LYS A 28 -10.64 11.89 -8.80
CA LYS A 28 -10.48 11.83 -7.34
C LYS A 28 -9.05 11.52 -6.90
N SER A 29 -8.07 11.68 -7.79
CA SER A 29 -6.66 11.45 -7.47
C SER A 29 -6.18 12.41 -6.39
N LEU A 30 -5.31 11.91 -5.53
CA LEU A 30 -4.59 12.72 -4.53
C LEU A 30 -3.40 13.48 -5.15
N TYR A 31 -3.02 13.12 -6.38
CA TYR A 31 -1.90 13.71 -7.11
C TYR A 31 -2.37 14.53 -8.31
N LEU A 32 -1.60 15.57 -8.60
CA LEU A 32 -1.67 16.39 -9.81
C LEU A 32 -0.77 15.79 -10.88
N TYR A 33 -1.23 15.86 -12.12
CA TYR A 33 -0.55 15.28 -13.26
C TYR A 33 -0.43 16.30 -14.38
N ASP A 34 0.75 16.35 -15.00
CA ASP A 34 0.96 16.97 -16.29
C ASP A 34 1.25 15.92 -17.35
N VAL A 35 0.88 16.24 -18.59
CA VAL A 35 1.09 15.38 -19.75
C VAL A 35 1.97 16.10 -20.76
N SER A 36 2.95 15.36 -21.28
CA SER A 36 3.67 15.73 -22.49
C SER A 36 3.36 14.73 -23.59
N PHE A 37 3.07 15.23 -24.78
CA PHE A 37 2.84 14.41 -25.97
C PHE A 37 4.15 14.31 -26.74
N VAL A 38 4.68 13.10 -26.85
CA VAL A 38 5.98 12.86 -27.49
C VAL A 38 5.75 12.13 -28.81
N GLU A 39 6.07 12.80 -29.91
CA GLU A 39 6.17 12.17 -31.22
C GLU A 39 7.52 11.44 -31.34
N THR A 40 7.47 10.19 -31.78
CA THR A 40 8.64 9.39 -32.12
C THR A 40 8.49 8.91 -33.55
N THR A 41 9.43 9.32 -34.39
CA THR A 41 9.47 8.90 -35.79
C THR A 41 10.42 7.72 -35.94
N GLN A 42 9.95 6.62 -36.51
CA GLN A 42 10.80 5.47 -36.82
C GLN A 42 10.83 5.21 -38.33
N GLU A 43 12.05 5.08 -38.86
CA GLU A 43 12.26 4.60 -40.22
C GLU A 43 12.14 3.08 -40.26
N LYS A 44 11.02 2.59 -40.78
CA LYS A 44 10.83 1.16 -40.98
C LYS A 44 11.35 0.78 -42.37
N ARG A 45 12.42 0.00 -42.37
CA ARG A 45 12.91 -0.66 -43.59
C ARG A 45 12.14 -1.96 -43.82
N PRO A 46 11.78 -2.29 -45.08
CA PRO A 46 11.17 -3.58 -45.39
C PRO A 46 12.12 -4.72 -44.99
N ARG A 47 11.55 -5.84 -44.54
CA ARG A 47 12.31 -7.01 -44.06
C ARG A 47 13.07 -7.66 -45.22
N GLY A 48 14.40 -7.76 -45.11
CA GLY A 48 15.28 -8.41 -46.11
C GLY A 48 16.56 -7.60 -46.41
N ASN A 49 17.50 -8.20 -47.14
CA ASN A 49 18.71 -7.49 -47.62
C ASN A 49 18.31 -6.41 -48.65
N PRO A 50 18.98 -5.24 -48.67
CA PRO A 50 18.71 -4.21 -49.67
C PRO A 50 18.93 -4.76 -51.08
N GLY A 51 17.87 -4.81 -51.89
CA GLY A 51 17.98 -5.15 -53.31
C GLY A 51 18.67 -4.04 -54.12
N LYS A 52 18.98 -4.32 -55.40
CA LYS A 52 19.68 -3.39 -56.33
C LYS A 52 19.03 -1.99 -56.45
N ASN A 53 17.74 -1.85 -56.16
CA ASN A 53 17.03 -0.57 -56.02
C ASN A 53 16.26 -0.56 -54.68
N PRO A 54 16.84 -0.03 -53.59
CA PRO A 54 16.17 -0.01 -52.30
C PRO A 54 14.97 0.95 -52.34
N LYS A 55 13.79 0.46 -51.92
CA LYS A 55 12.63 1.31 -51.67
C LYS A 55 12.97 2.26 -50.51
N LYS A 56 12.56 3.53 -50.61
CA LYS A 56 12.75 4.51 -49.53
C LYS A 56 12.10 3.98 -48.23
N PRO A 57 12.76 4.11 -47.08
CA PRO A 57 12.20 3.69 -45.80
C PRO A 57 10.85 4.38 -45.57
N GLN A 58 9.88 3.65 -45.03
CA GLN A 58 8.62 4.23 -44.60
C GLN A 58 8.84 4.91 -43.26
N ILE A 59 8.57 6.21 -43.22
CA ILE A 59 8.59 7.00 -42.00
C ILE A 59 7.25 6.75 -41.29
N ILE A 60 7.28 6.11 -40.12
CA ILE A 60 6.10 5.92 -39.29
C ILE A 60 6.23 6.88 -38.11
N SER A 61 5.31 7.85 -38.02
CA SER A 61 5.15 8.68 -36.83
C SER A 61 4.28 7.95 -35.80
N GLN A 62 4.75 7.93 -34.56
CA GLN A 62 4.05 7.35 -33.43
C GLN A 62 3.99 8.37 -32.29
N TRP A 63 2.88 8.39 -31.58
CA TRP A 63 2.64 9.31 -30.47
C TRP A 63 2.59 8.55 -29.15
N SER A 64 3.19 9.10 -28.11
CA SER A 64 3.12 8.53 -26.76
C SER A 64 2.82 9.61 -25.74
N LEU A 65 2.10 9.23 -24.68
CA LEU A 65 1.90 10.11 -23.53
C LEU A 65 3.03 9.89 -22.55
N ARG A 66 3.59 10.99 -22.06
CA ARG A 66 4.46 11.00 -20.89
C ARG A 66 3.77 11.81 -19.81
N ILE A 67 3.05 11.08 -18.96
CA ILE A 67 2.36 11.59 -17.78
C ILE A 67 3.37 11.63 -16.63
N GLN A 68 3.48 12.77 -15.97
CA GLN A 68 4.32 12.99 -14.81
C GLN A 68 3.48 13.52 -13.66
N VAL A 69 3.80 13.08 -12.44
CA VAL A 69 3.22 13.64 -11.22
C VAL A 69 3.95 14.94 -10.93
N THR A 70 3.22 16.04 -10.88
CA THR A 70 3.80 17.37 -10.65
C THR A 70 3.61 17.88 -9.23
N GLY A 71 2.71 17.24 -8.48
CA GLY A 71 2.56 17.51 -7.06
C GLY A 71 1.35 16.79 -6.46
N GLU A 72 0.99 17.22 -5.27
CA GLU A 72 -0.16 16.71 -4.54
C GLU A 72 -1.32 17.70 -4.63
N ALA A 73 -2.52 17.16 -4.77
CA ALA A 73 -3.74 17.92 -4.65
C ALA A 73 -4.01 18.17 -3.17
N VAL A 74 -3.39 19.22 -2.61
CA VAL A 74 -3.35 19.52 -1.16
C VAL A 74 -4.71 19.34 -0.48
N ALA A 75 -5.78 19.94 -1.01
CA ALA A 75 -7.12 19.84 -0.41
C ALA A 75 -7.68 18.40 -0.39
N ALA A 76 -7.42 17.61 -1.44
CA ALA A 76 -7.84 16.21 -1.49
C ALA A 76 -6.97 15.35 -0.56
N MET A 77 -5.68 15.63 -0.50
CA MET A 77 -4.71 14.95 0.37
C MET A 77 -5.05 15.18 1.84
N THR A 78 -5.25 16.42 2.28
CA THR A 78 -5.63 16.74 3.67
C THR A 78 -6.94 16.09 4.05
N LYS A 79 -7.94 16.08 3.15
CA LYS A 79 -9.22 15.41 3.41
C LYS A 79 -9.05 13.91 3.59
N PHE A 80 -8.21 13.28 2.75
CA PHE A 80 -7.90 11.86 2.83
C PHE A 80 -7.11 11.53 4.11
N GLN A 81 -6.09 12.33 4.44
CA GLN A 81 -5.35 12.22 5.69
C GLN A 81 -6.29 12.31 6.88
N HIS A 82 -7.14 13.33 6.96
CA HIS A 82 -8.09 13.45 8.07
C HIS A 82 -9.05 12.27 8.19
N SER A 83 -9.46 11.64 7.07
CA SER A 83 -10.33 10.47 7.13
C SER A 83 -9.61 9.19 7.57
N GLU A 84 -8.31 9.05 7.27
CA GLU A 84 -7.54 7.84 7.57
C GLU A 84 -6.74 7.94 8.88
N GLU A 85 -6.37 9.15 9.30
CA GLU A 85 -5.57 9.40 10.52
C GLU A 85 -6.42 9.49 11.79
N CYS A 86 -7.72 9.76 11.65
CA CYS A 86 -8.62 9.85 12.80
C CYS A 86 -9.21 8.48 13.13
N PHE A 87 -9.01 8.03 14.37
CA PHE A 87 -9.72 6.88 14.93
C PHE A 87 -10.40 7.29 16.24
N VAL A 88 -11.49 6.61 16.58
CA VAL A 88 -12.24 6.87 17.80
C VAL A 88 -11.75 5.93 18.89
N LEU A 89 -11.29 6.49 20.01
CA LEU A 89 -10.96 5.74 21.22
C LEU A 89 -12.06 5.95 22.25
N ILE A 90 -12.66 4.86 22.71
CA ILE A 90 -13.70 4.87 23.75
C ILE A 90 -13.11 4.25 25.01
N THR A 91 -13.19 4.97 26.12
CA THR A 91 -12.71 4.51 27.43
C THR A 91 -13.76 4.79 28.50
N ASN A 92 -13.83 3.91 29.50
CA ASN A 92 -14.61 4.11 30.72
C ASN A 92 -13.80 4.78 31.84
N VAL A 93 -12.50 5.03 31.61
CA VAL A 93 -11.60 5.66 32.57
C VAL A 93 -11.96 7.13 32.71
N SER A 94 -12.09 7.59 33.95
CA SER A 94 -12.39 8.99 34.25
C SER A 94 -11.18 9.87 33.90
N PRO A 95 -11.37 11.08 33.34
CA PRO A 95 -10.29 12.04 33.12
C PRO A 95 -9.52 12.45 34.39
N LYS A 96 -10.09 12.19 35.58
CA LYS A 96 -9.42 12.42 36.87
C LYS A 96 -8.42 11.32 37.23
N GLU A 97 -8.58 10.12 36.67
CA GLU A 97 -7.73 8.95 36.95
C GLU A 97 -6.59 8.84 35.95
N CYS A 98 -6.85 9.20 34.68
CA CYS A 98 -5.87 9.10 33.61
C CYS A 98 -6.14 10.20 32.58
N GLU A 99 -5.10 10.97 32.22
CA GLU A 99 -5.25 11.97 31.17
C GLU A 99 -5.45 11.30 29.81
N MET A 100 -6.14 11.99 28.89
CA MET A 100 -6.45 11.43 27.57
C MET A 100 -5.19 11.04 26.78
N ARG A 101 -4.07 11.76 27.02
CA ARG A 101 -2.76 11.43 26.43
C ARG A 101 -2.23 10.08 26.93
N ASP A 102 -2.39 9.80 28.22
CA ASP A 102 -1.94 8.56 28.82
C ASP A 102 -2.82 7.39 28.37
N VAL A 103 -4.13 7.59 28.26
CA VAL A 103 -5.06 6.62 27.67
C VAL A 103 -4.65 6.26 26.23
N LEU A 104 -4.30 7.26 25.42
CA LEU A 104 -3.78 7.03 24.06
C LEU A 104 -2.46 6.26 24.08
N GLY A 105 -1.55 6.59 24.99
CA GLY A 105 -0.28 5.89 25.17
C GLY A 105 -0.48 4.41 25.52
N LEU A 106 -1.38 4.12 26.47
CA LEU A 106 -1.75 2.76 26.85
C LEU A 106 -2.36 1.99 25.69
N TYR A 107 -3.29 2.61 24.95
CA TYR A 107 -3.88 2.01 23.75
C TYR A 107 -2.83 1.65 22.70
N LYS A 108 -1.89 2.57 22.39
CA LYS A 108 -0.82 2.32 21.42
C LYS A 108 0.15 1.23 21.88
N ASN A 109 0.40 1.12 23.18
CA ASN A 109 1.27 0.10 23.77
C ASN A 109 0.59 -1.26 23.95
N GLN A 110 -0.71 -1.40 23.70
CA GLN A 110 -1.41 -2.68 23.76
C GLN A 110 -0.80 -3.72 22.80
N MET A 111 -0.24 -3.29 21.66
CA MET A 111 0.42 -4.18 20.71
C MET A 111 1.58 -4.97 21.31
N VAL A 112 2.29 -4.42 22.31
CA VAL A 112 3.40 -5.12 22.98
C VAL A 112 2.87 -6.38 23.67
N VAL A 113 1.74 -6.24 24.37
CA VAL A 113 1.06 -7.36 25.03
C VAL A 113 0.57 -8.36 23.98
N GLU A 114 -0.07 -7.90 22.90
CA GLU A 114 -0.57 -8.77 21.84
C GLU A 114 0.51 -9.58 21.11
N MET A 115 1.71 -9.01 20.97
CA MET A 115 2.86 -9.69 20.36
C MET A 115 3.29 -10.89 21.20
N ASP A 116 3.27 -10.77 22.53
CA ASP A 116 3.60 -11.88 23.42
C ASP A 116 2.50 -12.95 23.43
N PHE A 117 1.23 -12.54 23.41
CA PHE A 117 0.12 -13.49 23.28
C PHE A 117 0.06 -14.18 21.92
N ARG A 118 0.62 -13.59 20.85
CA ARG A 118 0.74 -14.24 19.54
C ARG A 118 1.52 -15.54 19.66
N LEU A 119 2.56 -15.60 20.48
CA LEU A 119 3.36 -16.81 20.71
C LEU A 119 2.49 -17.99 21.17
N LEU A 120 1.50 -17.75 22.02
CA LEU A 120 0.57 -18.80 22.48
C LEU A 120 -0.46 -19.21 21.43
N LYS A 121 -0.79 -18.29 20.51
CA LYS A 121 -1.76 -18.50 19.44
C LYS A 121 -1.12 -19.14 18.20
N GLU A 122 0.20 -19.08 18.08
CA GLU A 122 0.91 -19.75 16.99
C GLU A 122 0.72 -21.27 17.06
N PRO A 123 0.54 -21.92 15.89
CA PRO A 123 0.13 -23.32 15.81
C PRO A 123 1.15 -24.32 16.38
N CYS A 124 2.26 -23.84 16.92
CA CYS A 124 3.41 -24.61 17.34
C CYS A 124 3.35 -25.03 18.82
N ILE A 125 2.62 -24.29 19.68
CA ILE A 125 2.75 -24.43 21.14
C ILE A 125 1.50 -25.05 21.79
N ALA A 126 0.34 -24.40 21.70
CA ALA A 126 -0.86 -24.84 22.41
C ALA A 126 -1.84 -25.64 21.54
N SER A 127 -1.90 -25.34 20.23
CA SER A 127 -2.88 -25.96 19.31
C SER A 127 -2.61 -27.42 18.98
N VAL A 128 -1.42 -27.93 19.29
CA VAL A 128 -1.03 -29.34 19.06
C VAL A 128 -1.31 -30.23 20.28
N ILE A 129 -1.70 -29.66 21.42
CA ILE A 129 -1.91 -30.39 22.66
C ILE A 129 -3.41 -30.62 22.90
N TYR A 130 -3.86 -31.86 22.72
CA TYR A 130 -5.25 -32.24 22.99
C TYR A 130 -5.44 -32.61 24.46
N LEU A 131 -6.35 -31.90 25.14
CA LEU A 131 -6.72 -32.12 26.54
C LEU A 131 -8.21 -32.48 26.63
N LYS A 132 -8.54 -33.49 27.44
CA LYS A 132 -9.89 -34.10 27.50
C LYS A 132 -10.82 -33.44 28.51
N THR A 133 -10.30 -32.80 29.54
CA THR A 133 -11.09 -32.26 30.65
C THR A 133 -10.77 -30.78 30.88
N PRO A 134 -11.75 -29.97 31.32
CA PRO A 134 -11.56 -28.52 31.49
C PRO A 134 -10.49 -28.17 32.53
N GLU A 135 -10.30 -28.98 33.57
CA GLU A 135 -9.29 -28.75 34.62
C GLU A 135 -7.88 -28.83 34.05
N ARG A 136 -7.65 -29.75 33.11
CA ARG A 136 -6.36 -29.89 32.43
C ARG A 136 -6.10 -28.71 31.50
N ILE A 137 -7.14 -28.21 30.82
CA ILE A 137 -7.05 -27.03 29.94
C ILE A 137 -6.67 -25.80 30.78
N GLN A 138 -7.34 -25.59 31.91
CA GLN A 138 -7.03 -24.48 32.83
C GLN A 138 -5.61 -24.57 33.37
N SER A 139 -5.17 -25.77 33.75
CA SER A 139 -3.81 -26.01 34.26
C SER A 139 -2.75 -25.69 33.20
N LEU A 140 -2.93 -26.17 31.96
CA LEU A 140 -2.01 -25.85 30.85
C LEU A 140 -2.04 -24.35 30.53
N ALA A 141 -3.21 -23.73 30.48
CA ALA A 141 -3.33 -22.30 30.26
C ALA A 141 -2.54 -21.53 31.33
N MET A 142 -2.70 -21.85 32.61
CA MET A 142 -1.96 -21.20 33.69
C MET A 142 -0.45 -21.30 33.50
N LEU A 143 0.06 -22.51 33.18
CA LEU A 143 1.50 -22.71 32.93
C LEU A 143 2.00 -21.89 31.73
N LEU A 144 1.22 -21.80 30.66
CA LEU A 144 1.54 -20.98 29.49
C LEU A 144 1.59 -19.48 29.82
N HIS A 145 0.63 -18.97 30.60
CA HIS A 145 0.61 -17.58 31.04
C HIS A 145 1.80 -17.25 31.95
N VAL A 146 2.15 -18.13 32.90
CA VAL A 146 3.33 -17.96 33.75
C VAL A 146 4.61 -17.96 32.91
N SER A 147 4.70 -18.84 31.91
CA SER A 147 5.85 -18.89 31.00
C SER A 147 5.99 -17.61 30.18
N LEU A 148 4.87 -17.05 29.68
CA LEU A 148 4.86 -15.74 29.03
C LEU A 148 5.34 -14.63 29.96
N LEU A 149 4.86 -14.60 31.21
CA LEU A 149 5.27 -13.61 32.19
C LEU A 149 6.77 -13.64 32.43
N VAL A 150 7.35 -14.84 32.63
CA VAL A 150 8.80 -15.01 32.80
C VAL A 150 9.55 -14.48 31.58
N ARG A 151 9.10 -14.81 30.36
CA ARG A 151 9.71 -14.31 29.12
C ARG A 151 9.64 -12.78 29.03
N ALA A 152 8.50 -12.18 29.33
CA ALA A 152 8.34 -10.73 29.33
C ALA A 152 9.27 -10.06 30.34
N MET A 153 9.45 -10.64 31.54
CA MET A 153 10.41 -10.13 32.52
C MET A 153 11.87 -10.23 32.06
N ILE A 154 12.23 -11.30 31.35
CA ILE A 154 13.57 -11.44 30.76
C ILE A 154 13.79 -10.36 29.69
N GLN A 155 12.82 -10.16 28.80
CA GLN A 155 12.89 -9.13 27.76
C GLN A 155 12.92 -7.71 28.34
N TYR A 156 12.24 -7.47 29.45
CA TYR A 156 12.27 -6.17 30.13
C TYR A 156 13.64 -5.86 30.77
N LYS A 157 14.38 -6.89 31.21
CA LYS A 157 15.70 -6.73 31.83
C LYS A 157 16.87 -6.64 30.84
N LEU A 158 16.67 -7.09 29.60
CA LEU A 158 17.63 -7.03 28.51
C LEU A 158 17.53 -5.70 27.76
#